data_AF-A0A0G4AL39-F1
#
_entry.id   AF-A0A0G4AL39-F1
#
_cell.length_a   1.000
_cell.length_b   1.000
_cell.length_c   1.000
_cell.angle_alpha   90.00
_cell.angle_beta   90.00
_cell.angle_gamma   90.00
#
_symmetry.space_group_name_H-M   'P 1'
#
loop_
_entity.id
_entity.type
_entity.pdbx_description
1 polymer ?
#
loop_
_entity_poly.entity_id
_entity_poly.type
_entity_poly.pdbx_seq_one_letter_code
_entity_poly.pdbx_strand_id
1 'polypeptide(L)'
;TIFIGVTILALSKHGWQFFSYFIPGGTPLGLVPLLVLIEVISYLARALSLGVRLFANVMSGHTLLKILSTFLYQLFASGIITAIFTLIPFSIFVAIVGLEIAVSIIQAYV
;
A
#
# COMPACT_ATOMS: atom_id res chain seq x y z
N THR A 1 2.21 -0.91 14.93
CA THR A 1 2.86 -0.42 16.16
C THR A 1 2.70 1.08 16.33
N ILE A 2 2.97 1.90 15.29
CA ILE A 2 2.85 3.38 15.35
C ILE A 2 1.43 3.83 15.73
N PHE A 3 0.38 3.27 15.12
CA PHE A 3 -1.00 3.64 15.44
C PHE A 3 -1.38 3.37 16.91
N ILE A 4 -1.03 2.20 17.44
CA ILE A 4 -1.28 1.82 18.83
C ILE A 4 -0.48 2.72 19.79
N GLY A 5 0.77 3.05 19.44
CA GLY A 5 1.60 3.97 20.22
C GLY A 5 1.01 5.38 20.26
N VAL A 6 0.52 5.88 19.12
CA VAL A 6 -0.12 7.21 19.01
C VAL A 6 -1.45 7.24 19.75
N THR A 7 -2.29 6.20 19.67
CA THR A 7 -3.55 6.16 20.44
C THR A 7 -3.31 6.09 21.94
N ILE A 8 -2.34 5.30 22.40
CA ILE A 8 -1.98 5.23 23.83
C ILE A 8 -1.42 6.58 24.33
N LEU A 9 -0.49 7.19 23.57
CA LEU A 9 0.05 8.51 23.90
C LEU A 9 -1.05 9.59 23.90
N ALA A 10 -1.96 9.56 22.94
CA ALA A 10 -3.05 10.52 22.85
C ALA A 10 -4.08 10.35 23.97
N LEU A 11 -4.43 9.11 24.35
CA LEU A 11 -5.25 8.84 25.53
C LEU A 11 -4.55 9.30 26.81
N SER A 12 -3.25 9.07 26.93
CA SER A 12 -2.47 9.45 28.12
C SER A 12 -2.32 10.97 28.25
N LYS A 13 -2.16 11.71 27.16
CA LYS A 13 -1.99 13.17 27.19
C LYS A 13 -3.28 13.98 27.22
N HIS A 14 -4.38 13.47 26.66
CA HIS A 14 -5.62 14.23 26.50
C HIS A 14 -6.84 13.62 27.21
N GLY A 15 -6.74 12.39 27.71
CA GLY A 15 -7.81 11.74 28.48
C GLY A 15 -9.17 11.81 27.78
N TRP A 16 -10.15 12.40 28.46
CA TRP A 16 -11.53 12.54 27.98
C TRP A 16 -11.72 13.59 26.87
N GLN A 17 -10.76 14.50 26.68
CA GLN A 17 -10.80 15.48 25.56
C GLN A 17 -10.42 14.88 24.22
N PHE A 18 -9.97 13.62 24.16
CA PHE A 18 -9.72 12.91 22.90
C PHE A 18 -11.00 12.82 22.05
N PHE A 19 -12.18 12.73 22.69
CA PHE A 19 -13.47 12.74 21.98
C PHE A 19 -13.81 14.09 21.33
N SER A 20 -13.19 15.19 21.75
CA SER A 20 -13.39 16.51 21.14
C SER A 20 -12.76 16.61 19.74
N TYR A 21 -11.77 15.78 19.41
CA TYR A 21 -11.18 15.74 18.07
C TYR A 21 -12.10 15.11 17.02
N PHE A 22 -13.12 14.34 17.43
CA PHE A 22 -14.11 13.78 16.52
C PHE A 22 -15.20 14.78 16.09
N ILE A 23 -15.21 15.98 16.67
CA ILE A 23 -16.20 17.02 16.38
C ILE A 23 -15.45 18.21 15.76
N PRO A 24 -15.48 18.42 14.43
CA PRO A 24 -14.98 19.65 13.85
C PRO A 24 -15.88 20.81 14.28
N GLY A 25 -15.24 21.87 14.77
CA GLY A 25 -15.91 23.09 15.22
C GLY A 25 -16.74 23.71 14.10
N GLY A 26 -17.98 24.09 14.43
CA GLY A 26 -18.88 24.78 13.49
C GLY A 26 -19.91 23.90 12.78
N THR A 27 -20.05 22.61 13.14
CA THR A 27 -21.06 21.74 12.54
C THR A 27 -22.45 21.89 13.20
N PRO A 28 -23.55 21.92 12.41
CA PRO A 28 -24.91 21.96 12.95
C PRO A 28 -25.20 20.70 13.79
N LEU A 29 -25.76 20.89 14.98
CA LEU A 29 -25.95 19.87 16.03
C LEU A 29 -26.65 18.57 15.57
N GLY A 30 -27.48 18.62 14.52
CA GLY A 30 -28.16 17.44 13.98
C GLY A 30 -27.28 16.49 13.16
N LEU A 31 -26.18 16.97 12.57
CA LEU A 31 -25.27 16.19 11.72
C LEU A 31 -24.07 15.61 12.47
N VAL A 32 -23.85 16.06 13.71
CA VAL A 32 -22.71 15.66 14.56
C VAL A 32 -22.61 14.13 14.74
N PRO A 33 -23.71 13.37 15.00
CA PRO A 33 -23.58 11.93 15.23
C PRO A 33 -23.08 11.16 14.00
N LEU A 34 -23.54 11.56 12.81
CA LEU A 34 -23.11 10.95 11.54
C LEU A 34 -21.65 11.30 11.24
N LEU A 35 -21.24 12.54 11.53
CA LEU A 35 -19.90 13.00 11.28
C LEU A 35 -18.85 12.34 12.20
N VAL A 36 -19.19 12.12 13.47
CA VAL A 36 -18.35 11.36 14.40
C VAL A 36 -18.12 9.93 13.89
N LEU A 37 -19.17 9.29 13.37
CA LEU A 37 -19.07 7.93 12.83
C LEU A 37 -18.06 7.85 11.67
N ILE A 38 -18.15 8.76 10.69
CA ILE A 38 -17.22 8.79 9.55
C ILE A 38 -15.79 9.14 9.97
N GLU A 39 -15.59 10.01 10.97
CA GLU A 39 -14.25 10.38 11.44
C GLU A 39 -13.59 9.20 12.19
N VAL A 40 -14.35 8.44 12.99
CA VAL A 40 -13.86 7.18 13.61
C VAL A 40 -13.43 6.19 12.53
N ILE A 41 -14.24 6.00 11.49
CA ILE A 41 -13.92 5.12 10.37
C ILE A 41 -12.68 5.61 9.62
N SER A 42 -12.58 6.91 9.34
CA SER A 42 -11.42 7.52 8.66
C SER A 42 -10.14 7.42 9.49
N TYR A 43 -10.23 7.59 10.81
CA TYR A 43 -9.10 7.45 11.72
C TYR A 43 -8.55 6.02 11.71
N LEU A 44 -9.44 5.02 11.75
CA LEU A 44 -9.06 3.61 11.67
C LEU A 44 -8.52 3.23 10.28
N ALA A 45 -9.15 3.75 9.21
CA ALA A 45 -8.71 3.54 7.84
C ALA A 45 -7.33 4.14 7.57
N ARG A 46 -7.01 5.30 8.15
CA ARG A 46 -5.69 5.94 8.01
C ARG A 46 -4.57 5.06 8.57
N ALA A 47 -4.82 4.40 9.69
CA ALA A 47 -3.89 3.45 10.30
C ALA A 47 -3.57 2.27 9.40
N LEU A 48 -4.60 1.74 8.73
CA LEU A 48 -4.49 0.58 7.86
C LEU A 48 -3.95 0.96 6.48
N SER A 49 -4.31 2.14 5.96
CA SER A 49 -3.99 2.59 4.60
C SER A 49 -2.49 2.58 4.31
N LEU A 50 -1.65 3.01 5.26
CA LEU A 50 -0.20 3.06 5.04
C LEU A 50 0.40 1.65 4.88
N GLY A 51 0.05 0.73 5.79
CA GLY A 51 0.53 -0.65 5.73
C GLY A 51 -0.01 -1.41 4.52
N VAL A 52 -1.30 -1.25 4.21
CA VAL A 52 -1.94 -1.87 3.04
C VAL A 52 -1.33 -1.33 1.74
N ARG A 53 -0.99 -0.04 1.67
CA ARG A 53 -0.36 0.57 0.48
C ARG A 53 1.01 -0.05 0.20
N LEU A 54 1.86 -0.15 1.22
CA LEU A 54 3.17 -0.81 1.09
C LEU A 54 3.03 -2.28 0.70
N PHE A 55 2.16 -3.02 1.38
CA PHE A 55 1.94 -4.43 1.11
C PHE A 55 1.40 -4.68 -0.31
N ALA A 56 0.40 -3.91 -0.74
CA ALA A 56 -0.20 -4.05 -2.06
C ALA A 56 0.79 -3.76 -3.18
N ASN A 57 1.61 -2.71 -3.03
CA ASN A 57 2.62 -2.36 -4.04
C ASN A 57 3.69 -3.45 -4.18
N VAL A 58 4.23 -3.96 -3.07
CA VAL A 58 5.25 -5.03 -3.10
C VAL A 58 4.67 -6.37 -3.57
N MET A 59 3.46 -6.74 -3.14
CA MET A 59 2.85 -8.01 -3.55
C MET A 59 2.43 -8.02 -5.02
N SER A 60 1.88 -6.91 -5.52
CA SER A 60 1.44 -6.81 -6.92
C SER A 60 2.61 -7.00 -7.89
N GLY A 61 3.75 -6.38 -7.62
CA GLY A 61 4.86 -6.49 -8.54
C GLY A 61 5.68 -7.77 -8.37
N HIS A 62 5.84 -8.31 -7.15
CA HIS A 62 6.40 -9.66 -6.97
C HIS A 62 5.55 -10.76 -7.65
N THR A 63 4.21 -10.65 -7.59
CA THR A 63 3.32 -11.60 -8.29
C THR A 63 3.41 -11.45 -9.80
N LEU A 64 3.47 -10.23 -10.33
CA LEU A 64 3.74 -9.94 -11.74
C LEU A 64 5.04 -10.62 -12.19
N LEU A 65 6.15 -10.42 -11.46
CA LEU A 65 7.45 -11.00 -11.79
C LEU A 65 7.41 -12.53 -11.82
N LYS A 66 6.67 -13.17 -10.90
CA LYS A 66 6.53 -14.63 -10.87
C LYS A 66 5.79 -15.17 -12.10
N ILE A 67 4.71 -14.50 -12.51
CA ILE A 67 3.93 -14.89 -13.69
C ILE A 67 4.79 -14.73 -14.95
N LEU A 68 5.46 -13.58 -15.11
CA LEU A 68 6.30 -13.27 -16.26
C LEU A 68 7.51 -14.22 -16.36
N SER A 69 8.16 -14.53 -15.24
CA SER A 69 9.27 -15.50 -15.17
C SER A 69 8.83 -16.91 -15.60
N THR A 70 7.63 -17.34 -15.19
CA THR A 70 7.08 -18.64 -15.58
C THR A 70 6.82 -18.71 -17.10
N PHE A 71 6.28 -17.63 -17.68
CA PHE A 71 6.11 -17.53 -19.14
C PHE A 71 7.45 -17.53 -19.89
N LEU A 72 8.44 -16.77 -19.41
CA LEU A 72 9.78 -16.73 -20.01
C LEU A 72 10.45 -18.10 -19.98
N TYR A 73 10.36 -18.82 -18.85
CA TYR A 73 10.90 -20.17 -18.72
C TYR A 73 10.30 -21.14 -19.75
N GLN A 74 8.97 -21.12 -19.91
CA GLN A 74 8.29 -21.96 -20.91
C GLN A 74 8.73 -21.64 -22.34
N LEU A 75 8.93 -20.36 -22.65
CA LEU A 75 9.39 -19.95 -23.97
C LEU A 75 10.85 -20.37 -24.24
N PHE A 76 11.75 -20.26 -23.24
CA PHE A 76 13.13 -20.75 -23.37
C PHE A 76 13.20 -22.27 -23.56
N ALA A 77 12.28 -23.02 -22.96
CA ALA A 77 12.23 -24.48 -23.08
C ALA A 77 11.67 -24.98 -24.43
N SER A 78 11.01 -24.12 -25.22
CA SER A 78 10.30 -24.52 -26.45
C SER A 78 11.19 -24.74 -27.67
N GLY A 79 12.41 -24.17 -27.71
CA GLY A 79 13.35 -24.33 -28.83
C GLY A 79 14.44 -23.25 -28.92
N ILE A 80 15.50 -23.52 -29.69
CA ILE A 80 16.65 -22.60 -29.84
C ILE A 80 16.28 -21.33 -30.64
N ILE A 81 15.43 -21.45 -31.66
CA ILE A 81 15.00 -20.32 -32.49
C ILE A 81 14.09 -19.39 -31.67
N THR A 82 13.18 -19.95 -30.89
CA THR A 82 12.30 -19.20 -30.00
C THR A 82 13.08 -18.55 -28.86
N ALA A 83 14.16 -19.17 -28.38
CA ALA A 83 15.06 -18.59 -27.37
C ALA A 83 15.76 -17.28 -27.82
N ILE A 84 15.96 -17.08 -29.13
CA ILE A 84 16.53 -15.83 -29.66
C ILE A 84 15.47 -14.72 -29.65
N PHE A 85 14.22 -15.04 -30.00
CA PHE A 85 13.11 -14.08 -29.96
C PHE A 85 12.71 -13.72 -28.51
N THR A 86 12.90 -14.61 -27.54
CA THR A 86 12.59 -14.35 -26.13
C THR A 86 13.54 -13.38 -25.44
N LEU A 87 14.67 -13.05 -26.07
CA LEU A 87 15.61 -12.05 -25.56
C LEU A 87 14.97 -10.66 -25.43
N ILE A 88 14.01 -10.34 -26.32
CA ILE A 88 13.23 -9.10 -26.29
C ILE A 88 12.34 -9.02 -25.02
N PRO A 89 11.40 -9.96 -24.77
CA PRO A 89 10.60 -9.94 -23.54
C PRO A 89 11.44 -10.15 -22.27
N PHE A 90 12.59 -10.82 -22.35
CA PHE A 90 13.53 -10.89 -21.22
C PHE A 90 14.13 -9.53 -20.87
N SER A 91 14.48 -8.70 -21.87
CA SER A 91 14.94 -7.32 -21.62
C SER A 91 13.86 -6.46 -20.94
N ILE A 92 12.60 -6.60 -21.36
CA ILE A 92 11.46 -5.93 -20.73
C ILE A 92 11.27 -6.39 -19.29
N PHE A 93 11.40 -7.70 -19.03
CA PHE A 93 11.34 -8.25 -17.68
C PHE A 93 12.40 -7.63 -16.75
N VAL A 94 13.65 -7.52 -17.22
CA VAL A 94 14.72 -6.87 -16.46
C VAL A 94 14.41 -5.40 -16.18
N ALA A 95 13.85 -4.68 -17.16
CA ALA A 95 13.43 -3.28 -16.97
C ALA A 95 12.32 -3.15 -15.90
N ILE A 96 11.35 -4.07 -15.88
CA ILE A 96 10.27 -4.11 -14.88
C ILE A 96 10.83 -4.40 -13.48
N VAL A 97 11.81 -5.29 -13.34
CA VAL A 97 12.50 -5.52 -12.06
C VAL A 97 13.15 -4.23 -11.55
N GLY A 98 13.79 -3.46 -12.43
CA GLY A 98 14.35 -2.15 -12.07
C GLY A 98 13.28 -1.16 -11.61
N LEU A 99 12.13 -1.14 -12.28
CA LEU A 99 10.99 -0.30 -11.90
C LEU A 99 10.42 -0.68 -10.53
N GLU A 100 10.30 -1.98 -10.22
CA GLU A 100 9.81 -2.49 -8.93
C GLU A 100 10.65 -2.01 -7.75
N ILE A 101 11.98 -2.05 -7.93
CA ILE A 101 12.94 -1.59 -6.94
C ILE A 101 12.80 -0.08 -6.74
N ALA A 102 12.67 0.69 -7.83
CA ALA A 102 12.47 2.14 -7.74
C ALA A 102 11.17 2.51 -7.01
N VAL A 103 10.06 1.82 -7.30
CA VAL A 103 8.77 2.02 -6.62
C VAL A 103 8.89 1.68 -5.13
N SER A 104 9.57 0.58 -4.80
CA SER A 104 9.78 0.16 -3.40
C SER A 104 10.56 1.21 -2.59
N ILE A 105 11.58 1.84 -3.20
CA ILE A 105 12.34 2.92 -2.56
C ILE A 105 11.45 4.15 -2.33
N ILE A 106 10.64 4.54 -3.31
CA ILE A 106 9.72 5.69 -3.19
C ILE A 106 8.68 5.43 -2.10
N GLN A 107 8.12 4.22 -2.03
CA GLN A 107 7.10 3.87 -1.03
C GLN A 107 7.69 3.76 0.38
N ALA A 108 8.96 3.40 0.54
CA ALA A 108 9.62 3.40 1.84
C ALA A 108 9.88 4.81 2.39
N TYR A 109 9.96 5.81 1.51
CA TYR A 109 10.09 7.22 1.90
C TYR A 109 8.76 7.85 2.34
N VAL A 110 7.64 7.39 1.78
CA VAL A 110 6.28 7.90 2.05
C VAL A 110 5.71 7.33 3.35
#